data_AF-A0A958JI88-F1
#
_entry.id   AF-A0A958JI88-F1
#
_cell.length_a   1.000
_cell.length_b   1.000
_cell.length_c   1.000
_cell.angle_alpha   90.00
_cell.angle_beta   90.00
_cell.angle_gamma   90.00
#
_symmetry.space_group_name_H-M   'P 1'
#
loop_
_entity.id
_entity.type
_entity.pdbx_description
1 polymer ?
#
loop_
_entity_poly.entity_id
_entity_poly.type
_entity_poly.pdbx_seq_one_letter_code
_entity_poly.pdbx_strand_id
1 'polypeptide(L)'
;MSTGSDAIVSWVRVHEYPIERELVYFVSFVVLLPLLAYLLLSRCRLPKPVAFEAFSYRGGDAESRIQRLIRWLVLPLVLYVLLFDGRINGFADFYHEGERLVPLQVALHGGLPYRDAHLQHGLGQNFVLPMVAAKVFEPTLEGVRKLQRVLDPLAYVVVYFFGLLLYRNAASVSLFLVLTVSSAGYWVALRQGLGLLSFTLLLAAIEFPTWRRLALLSAGAIGALAFWFSVEIGVYTVCAGVVWLLLVAVWTRKRVGISWYLGGVVFVSAPILVWLQVLGVLGDAAANLHRQVTTQLIVWGLPFPSPSAAFAALSAEGIAAADVKMYLPILSYVLAGGWLAWRLAKGGDAASRTVRIALLYLAGCLFFRTALGRSDYGHWIDGSTPWWPLLLLVIDASMTSAGAALLKRRRPAKREVLVICLGGAVLLLAFEVHAPLQLDRFSRVGLEWRGASAEEMLPNAGHARLPSDQVERARQVLACIESFAGSEHGFYDFSNQGAYYFFSGRLPPSRYFQSVYAATPSEQQQVIDDIERAAVSVVLLESGSPFDRIDGVENAERAAVLYSYLARSFPGRRKCGDATIRFR
;
A
#
# COMPACT_ATOMS: atom_id res chain seq x y z
N MET A 1 13.54 -19.96 -33.62
CA MET A 1 12.44 -19.03 -33.94
C MET A 1 11.14 -19.80 -33.80
N SER A 2 10.61 -19.91 -32.58
CA SER A 2 9.27 -20.47 -32.35
C SER A 2 8.25 -19.35 -32.54
N THR A 3 7.20 -19.63 -33.30
CA THR A 3 6.13 -18.70 -33.64
C THR A 3 5.39 -18.27 -32.39
N GLY A 4 5.18 -16.96 -32.23
CA GLY A 4 4.58 -16.33 -31.04
C GLY A 4 3.13 -16.73 -30.72
N SER A 5 2.54 -17.69 -31.43
CA SER A 5 1.21 -18.24 -31.15
C SER A 5 1.17 -19.12 -29.90
N ASP A 6 2.26 -19.85 -29.60
CA ASP A 6 2.27 -20.81 -28.48
C ASP A 6 2.47 -20.14 -27.12
N ALA A 7 3.07 -18.93 -27.10
CA ALA A 7 3.15 -18.09 -25.91
C ALA A 7 1.80 -17.40 -25.59
N ILE A 8 0.95 -17.17 -26.60
CA ILE A 8 -0.36 -16.53 -26.44
C ILE A 8 -1.39 -17.53 -25.93
N VAL A 9 -1.35 -18.80 -26.38
CA VAL A 9 -2.23 -19.86 -25.85
C VAL A 9 -1.87 -20.25 -24.41
N SER A 10 -0.60 -20.09 -23.99
CA SER A 10 -0.22 -20.27 -22.58
C SER A 10 -0.70 -19.10 -21.70
N TRP A 11 -0.80 -17.89 -22.25
CA TRP A 11 -1.28 -16.68 -21.57
C TRP A 11 -2.80 -16.64 -21.41
N VAL A 12 -3.57 -17.09 -22.42
CA VAL A 12 -5.05 -17.21 -22.30
C VAL A 12 -5.45 -18.27 -21.25
N ARG A 13 -4.59 -19.26 -20.94
CA ARG A 13 -4.80 -20.17 -19.79
C ARG A 13 -4.53 -19.50 -18.43
N VAL A 14 -3.87 -18.34 -18.37
CA VAL A 14 -3.69 -17.55 -17.13
C VAL A 14 -5.00 -16.86 -16.70
N HIS A 15 -5.98 -16.74 -17.61
CA HIS A 15 -7.34 -16.30 -17.25
C HIS A 15 -8.19 -17.39 -16.57
N GLU A 16 -7.71 -18.63 -16.48
CA GLU A 16 -8.16 -19.58 -15.44
C GLU A 16 -7.33 -19.37 -14.17
N TYR A 17 -7.19 -18.12 -13.70
CA TYR A 17 -6.69 -17.87 -12.37
C TYR A 17 -7.76 -18.37 -11.39
N PRO A 18 -7.60 -19.56 -10.80
CA PRO A 18 -8.67 -20.16 -10.06
C PRO A 18 -8.71 -19.47 -8.71
N ILE A 19 -9.64 -18.52 -8.56
CA ILE A 19 -9.92 -17.81 -7.30
C ILE A 19 -10.05 -18.82 -6.14
N GLU A 20 -10.56 -20.02 -6.42
CA GLU A 20 -10.61 -21.14 -5.48
C GLU A 20 -9.22 -21.55 -4.95
N ARG A 21 -8.18 -21.55 -5.80
CA ARG A 21 -6.81 -21.85 -5.38
C ARG A 21 -6.22 -20.75 -4.51
N GLU A 22 -6.57 -19.48 -4.71
CA GLU A 22 -6.13 -18.41 -3.80
C GLU A 22 -6.71 -18.57 -2.40
N LEU A 23 -8.01 -18.89 -2.29
CA LEU A 23 -8.62 -19.18 -1.00
C LEU A 23 -7.99 -20.44 -0.39
N VAL A 24 -7.74 -21.47 -1.18
CA VAL A 24 -7.03 -22.69 -0.72
C VAL A 24 -5.62 -22.34 -0.28
N TYR A 25 -4.86 -21.52 -1.01
CA TYR A 25 -3.52 -21.09 -0.62
C TYR A 25 -3.59 -20.27 0.65
N PHE A 26 -4.45 -19.26 0.72
CA PHE A 26 -4.64 -18.43 1.91
C PHE A 26 -5.03 -19.27 3.14
N VAL A 27 -6.04 -20.14 3.03
CA VAL A 27 -6.45 -21.04 4.12
C VAL A 27 -5.34 -22.03 4.46
N SER A 28 -4.63 -22.56 3.47
CA SER A 28 -3.50 -23.46 3.70
C SER A 28 -2.34 -22.75 4.42
N PHE A 29 -2.01 -21.52 4.04
CA PHE A 29 -0.92 -20.74 4.62
C PHE A 29 -1.27 -20.13 5.97
N VAL A 30 -2.52 -19.71 6.18
CA VAL A 30 -2.97 -19.03 7.41
C VAL A 30 -3.48 -20.02 8.46
N VAL A 31 -3.98 -21.20 8.05
CA VAL A 31 -4.59 -22.15 8.98
C VAL A 31 -3.87 -23.49 9.00
N LEU A 32 -3.72 -24.16 7.85
CA LEU A 32 -3.20 -25.55 7.82
C LEU A 32 -1.71 -25.64 8.12
N LEU A 33 -0.89 -24.74 7.58
CA LEU A 33 0.55 -24.72 7.81
C LEU A 33 0.92 -24.32 9.24
N PRO A 34 0.29 -23.30 9.87
CA PRO A 34 0.43 -23.06 11.31
C PRO A 34 0.01 -24.25 12.17
N LEU A 35 -1.05 -24.98 11.79
CA LEU A 35 -1.47 -26.19 12.49
C LEU A 35 -0.44 -27.32 12.35
N LEU A 36 0.11 -27.53 11.16
CA LEU A 36 1.20 -28.49 10.92
C LEU A 36 2.47 -28.11 11.70
N ALA A 37 2.85 -26.83 11.66
CA ALA A 37 3.96 -26.30 12.45
C ALA A 37 3.73 -26.52 13.95
N TYR A 38 2.51 -26.31 14.45
CA TYR A 38 2.12 -26.65 15.82
C TYR A 38 2.29 -28.15 16.12
N LEU A 39 1.83 -29.04 15.24
CA LEU A 39 1.96 -30.50 15.42
C LEU A 39 3.43 -30.93 15.45
N LEU A 40 4.30 -30.32 14.64
CA LEU A 40 5.74 -30.56 14.64
C LEU A 40 6.39 -30.02 15.93
N LEU A 41 6.11 -28.76 16.28
CA LEU A 41 6.64 -28.10 17.48
C LEU A 41 6.19 -28.76 18.79
N SER A 42 4.99 -29.37 18.81
CA SER A 42 4.46 -30.07 19.98
C SER A 42 5.09 -31.45 20.21
N ARG A 43 5.62 -32.09 19.15
CA ARG A 43 6.35 -33.37 19.22
C ARG A 43 7.82 -33.22 19.51
N CYS A 44 8.43 -32.11 19.09
CA CYS A 44 9.78 -31.78 19.51
C CYS A 44 9.77 -31.49 21.01
N ARG A 45 10.51 -32.27 21.81
CA ARG A 45 10.92 -31.88 23.18
C ARG A 45 11.90 -30.70 23.06
N LEU A 46 11.45 -29.58 22.52
CA LEU A 46 12.20 -28.35 22.56
C LEU A 46 12.42 -28.06 24.05
N PRO A 47 13.66 -27.78 24.47
CA PRO A 47 13.92 -27.39 25.84
C PRO A 47 12.91 -26.30 26.21
N LYS A 48 12.28 -26.42 27.39
CA LYS A 48 11.40 -25.37 27.94
C LYS A 48 12.05 -24.03 27.58
N PRO A 49 11.33 -23.05 27.01
CA PRO A 49 11.91 -21.77 26.65
C PRO A 49 12.35 -21.05 27.94
N VAL A 50 13.52 -21.42 28.47
CA VAL A 50 14.12 -21.01 29.75
C VAL A 50 14.49 -19.52 29.77
N ALA A 51 14.25 -18.78 28.68
CA ALA A 51 14.60 -17.37 28.55
C ALA A 51 13.41 -16.39 28.50
N PHE A 52 12.16 -16.84 28.51
CA PHE A 52 11.04 -15.94 28.15
C PHE A 52 10.21 -15.38 29.32
N GLU A 53 10.30 -15.94 30.53
CA GLU A 53 9.45 -15.54 31.67
C GLU A 53 10.03 -14.43 32.56
N ALA A 54 11.28 -14.02 32.37
CA ALA A 54 11.95 -13.09 33.28
C ALA A 54 12.05 -11.64 32.74
N PHE A 55 10.97 -11.03 32.25
CA PHE A 55 11.07 -9.68 31.69
C PHE A 55 9.86 -8.79 31.96
N SER A 56 9.93 -8.10 33.09
CA SER A 56 9.18 -6.89 33.44
C SER A 56 10.15 -5.71 33.62
N TYR A 57 11.03 -5.44 32.63
CA TYR A 57 11.75 -4.16 32.62
C TYR A 57 10.86 -3.11 31.93
N ARG A 58 9.88 -2.59 32.67
CA ARG A 58 9.45 -1.20 32.49
C ARG A 58 10.45 -0.38 33.27
N GLY A 59 11.04 0.63 32.63
CA GLY A 59 11.86 1.61 33.32
C GLY A 59 11.11 2.07 34.56
N GLY A 60 11.80 2.02 35.69
CA GLY A 60 11.31 2.62 36.92
C GLY A 60 10.99 4.09 36.72
N ASP A 61 10.40 4.69 37.75
CA ASP A 61 9.87 6.06 37.85
C ASP A 61 10.88 7.22 37.60
N ALA A 62 11.91 7.02 36.77
CA ALA A 62 13.02 7.95 36.56
C ALA A 62 13.25 8.34 35.08
N GLU A 63 12.30 8.15 34.17
CA GLU A 63 12.40 8.82 32.85
C GLU A 63 12.19 10.33 33.06
N SER A 64 13.25 11.11 32.86
CA SER A 64 13.19 12.55 33.08
C SER A 64 12.15 13.20 32.16
N ARG A 65 11.60 14.35 32.55
CA ARG A 65 10.70 15.13 31.67
C ARG A 65 11.35 15.41 30.32
N ILE A 66 12.67 15.62 30.30
CA ILE A 66 13.47 15.86 29.11
C ILE A 66 13.50 14.63 28.21
N GLN A 67 13.76 13.43 28.74
CA GLN A 67 13.75 12.20 27.95
C GLN A 67 12.39 11.93 27.31
N ARG A 68 11.30 12.18 28.04
CA ARG A 68 9.94 12.08 27.50
C ARG A 68 9.70 13.10 26.37
N LEU A 69 10.11 14.35 26.56
CA LEU A 69 10.01 15.38 25.52
C LEU A 69 10.80 14.98 24.27
N ILE A 70 12.02 14.48 24.44
CA ILE A 70 12.86 14.02 23.32
C ILE A 70 12.17 12.88 22.56
N ARG A 71 11.72 11.86 23.29
CA ARG A 71 11.14 10.64 22.73
C ARG A 71 9.80 10.87 22.04
N TRP A 72 8.90 11.65 22.64
CA TRP A 72 7.52 11.77 22.17
C TRP A 72 7.27 12.98 21.27
N LEU A 73 8.19 13.95 21.22
CA LEU A 73 8.03 15.16 20.41
C LEU A 73 9.23 15.44 19.52
N VAL A 74 10.44 15.56 20.09
CA VAL A 74 11.61 16.01 19.32
C VAL A 74 12.01 15.00 18.26
N LEU A 75 12.13 13.71 18.60
CA LEU A 75 12.51 12.66 17.64
C LEU A 75 11.48 12.50 16.51
N PRO A 76 10.16 12.42 16.77
CA PRO A 76 9.13 12.49 15.72
C PRO A 76 9.26 13.71 14.81
N LEU A 77 9.49 14.89 15.37
CA LEU A 77 9.62 16.13 14.59
C LEU A 77 10.88 16.12 13.73
N VAL A 78 12.01 15.69 14.28
CA VAL A 78 13.27 15.53 13.54
C VAL A 78 13.09 14.52 12.41
N LEU A 79 12.45 13.38 12.68
CA LEU A 79 12.16 12.37 11.66
C LEU A 79 11.27 12.94 10.55
N TYR A 80 10.23 13.67 10.90
CA TYR A 80 9.37 14.34 9.94
C TYR A 80 10.17 15.30 9.06
N VAL A 81 10.98 16.18 9.65
CA VAL A 81 11.79 17.17 8.91
C VAL A 81 12.84 16.50 8.02
N LEU A 82 13.48 15.41 8.47
CA LEU A 82 14.47 14.67 7.69
C LEU A 82 13.85 13.96 6.47
N LEU A 83 12.61 13.52 6.59
CA LEU A 83 11.89 12.80 5.55
C LEU A 83 11.00 13.70 4.68
N PHE A 84 10.79 14.94 5.10
CA PHE A 84 10.01 15.90 4.34
C PHE A 84 10.69 16.17 3.01
N ASP A 85 10.01 15.74 1.94
CA ASP A 85 10.46 15.96 0.58
C ASP A 85 9.62 17.05 -0.08
N GLY A 86 10.12 18.29 -0.07
CA GLY A 86 9.47 19.42 -0.74
C GLY A 86 9.50 19.36 -2.27
N ARG A 87 9.98 18.28 -2.88
CA ARG A 87 10.04 18.14 -4.35
C ARG A 87 8.63 18.02 -4.94
N ILE A 88 8.21 19.12 -5.54
CA ILE A 88 7.05 19.21 -6.44
C ILE A 88 7.43 19.00 -7.91
N ASN A 89 8.73 19.04 -8.20
CA ASN A 89 9.31 18.94 -9.54
C ASN A 89 9.67 17.48 -9.88
N GLY A 90 9.94 17.23 -11.16
CA GLY A 90 10.29 15.91 -11.69
C GLY A 90 9.18 15.32 -12.55
N PHE A 91 9.41 14.13 -13.11
CA PHE A 91 8.47 13.44 -13.99
C PHE A 91 7.06 13.39 -13.40
N ALA A 92 6.06 13.75 -14.21
CA ALA A 92 4.66 13.47 -13.91
C ALA A 92 4.34 12.04 -14.32
N ASP A 93 3.78 11.26 -13.40
CA ASP A 93 3.26 9.94 -13.71
C ASP A 93 1.80 10.13 -14.15
N PHE A 94 1.59 10.29 -15.46
CA PHE A 94 0.28 10.62 -16.03
C PHE A 94 -0.77 9.53 -15.75
N TYR A 95 -0.33 8.31 -15.43
CA TYR A 95 -1.18 7.21 -14.99
C TYR A 95 -1.54 7.36 -13.51
N HIS A 96 -0.57 7.27 -12.57
CA HIS A 96 -0.84 7.25 -11.13
C HIS A 96 -1.25 8.63 -10.55
N GLU A 97 -0.76 9.72 -11.13
CA GLU A 97 -1.26 11.06 -10.80
C GLU A 97 -2.63 11.29 -11.44
N GLY A 98 -2.88 10.71 -12.63
CA GLY A 98 -4.18 10.69 -13.28
C GLY A 98 -5.31 10.17 -12.38
N GLU A 99 -5.04 9.13 -11.58
CA GLU A 99 -6.01 8.57 -10.63
C GLU A 99 -6.50 9.57 -9.56
N ARG A 100 -5.80 10.70 -9.38
CA ARG A 100 -6.14 11.77 -8.43
C ARG A 100 -6.52 13.07 -9.15
N LEU A 101 -5.85 13.37 -10.25
CA LEU A 101 -6.09 14.56 -11.05
C LEU A 101 -7.43 14.48 -11.80
N VAL A 102 -7.84 13.30 -12.28
CA VAL A 102 -9.14 13.17 -12.95
C VAL A 102 -10.31 13.34 -11.99
N PRO A 103 -10.37 12.67 -10.83
CA PRO A 103 -11.46 12.93 -9.88
C PRO A 103 -11.46 14.37 -9.35
N LEU A 104 -10.30 15.02 -9.23
CA LEU A 104 -10.21 16.45 -8.97
C LEU A 104 -10.85 17.27 -10.10
N GLN A 105 -10.51 16.99 -11.36
CA GLN A 105 -11.09 17.67 -12.52
C GLN A 105 -12.61 17.55 -12.53
N VAL A 106 -13.13 16.35 -12.26
CA VAL A 106 -14.57 16.08 -12.10
C VAL A 106 -15.17 16.92 -10.98
N ALA A 107 -14.54 16.96 -9.80
CA ALA A 107 -15.02 17.75 -8.67
C ALA A 107 -15.05 19.26 -8.96
N LEU A 108 -14.04 19.78 -9.66
CA LEU A 108 -13.96 21.20 -10.04
C LEU A 108 -15.10 21.62 -10.97
N HIS A 109 -15.71 20.68 -11.69
CA HIS A 109 -16.86 20.91 -12.58
C HIS A 109 -18.19 20.46 -11.94
N GLY A 110 -18.22 20.27 -10.62
CA GLY A 110 -19.44 19.91 -9.89
C GLY A 110 -19.84 18.44 -9.98
N GLY A 111 -18.98 17.58 -10.53
CA GLY A 111 -19.19 16.13 -10.53
C GLY A 111 -19.07 15.51 -9.14
N LEU A 112 -19.67 14.34 -8.99
CA LEU A 112 -19.82 13.60 -7.74
C LEU A 112 -18.87 12.39 -7.67
N PRO A 113 -18.32 12.05 -6.48
CA PRO A 113 -17.45 10.89 -6.33
C PRO A 113 -18.21 9.60 -6.63
N TYR A 114 -17.49 8.60 -7.16
CA TYR A 114 -18.00 7.27 -7.57
C TYR A 114 -18.96 7.23 -8.77
N ARG A 115 -19.82 8.25 -8.90
CA ARG A 115 -20.73 8.39 -10.04
C ARG A 115 -20.00 8.83 -11.29
N ASP A 116 -19.30 9.97 -11.19
CA ASP A 116 -18.69 10.65 -12.34
C ASP A 116 -17.19 10.32 -12.48
N ALA A 117 -16.60 9.65 -11.49
CA ALA A 117 -15.24 9.13 -11.53
C ALA A 117 -15.11 7.81 -10.79
N HIS A 118 -14.48 6.82 -11.41
CA HIS A 118 -14.04 5.60 -10.74
C HIS A 118 -12.92 5.92 -9.75
N LEU A 119 -13.02 5.42 -8.52
CA LEU A 119 -11.99 5.61 -7.49
C LEU A 119 -11.29 4.27 -7.24
N GLN A 120 -10.03 4.13 -7.66
CA GLN A 120 -9.28 2.88 -7.55
C GLN A 120 -8.89 2.54 -6.11
N HIS A 121 -8.40 3.51 -5.33
CA HIS A 121 -7.93 3.28 -3.96
C HIS A 121 -9.01 3.55 -2.93
N GLY A 122 -9.65 4.72 -3.00
CA GLY A 122 -10.66 5.13 -2.03
C GLY A 122 -11.04 6.60 -2.12
N LEU A 123 -12.10 6.99 -1.41
CA LEU A 123 -12.62 8.36 -1.38
C LEU A 123 -11.54 9.36 -0.94
N GLY A 124 -10.79 9.03 0.11
CA GLY A 124 -9.78 9.90 0.68
C GLY A 124 -8.59 10.11 -0.26
N GLN A 125 -7.98 9.03 -0.77
CA GLN A 125 -6.81 9.12 -1.63
C GLN A 125 -7.13 9.75 -3.00
N ASN A 126 -8.20 9.31 -3.66
CA ASN A 126 -8.48 9.69 -5.05
C ASN A 126 -9.27 11.00 -5.18
N PHE A 127 -10.11 11.35 -4.20
CA PHE A 127 -11.06 12.48 -4.33
C PHE A 127 -10.84 13.56 -3.27
N VAL A 128 -10.91 13.22 -1.97
CA VAL A 128 -10.85 14.23 -0.89
C VAL A 128 -9.46 14.86 -0.78
N LEU A 129 -8.39 14.07 -0.82
CA LEU A 129 -7.02 14.57 -0.76
C LEU A 129 -6.74 15.61 -1.85
N PRO A 130 -6.95 15.33 -3.15
CA PRO A 130 -6.68 16.34 -4.17
C PRO A 130 -7.66 17.52 -4.12
N MET A 131 -8.92 17.35 -3.67
CA MET A 131 -9.81 18.49 -3.43
C MET A 131 -9.31 19.40 -2.30
N VAL A 132 -8.82 18.83 -1.19
CA VAL A 132 -8.23 19.61 -0.10
C VAL A 132 -6.98 20.32 -0.60
N ALA A 133 -6.16 19.64 -1.40
CA ALA A 133 -4.98 20.24 -2.02
C ALA A 133 -5.36 21.45 -2.89
N ALA A 134 -6.38 21.29 -3.73
CA ALA A 134 -6.90 22.35 -4.58
C ALA A 134 -7.39 23.57 -3.79
N LYS A 135 -8.04 23.35 -2.64
CA LYS A 135 -8.52 24.43 -1.76
C LYS A 135 -7.39 25.15 -1.02
N VAL A 136 -6.32 24.43 -0.67
CA VAL A 136 -5.22 24.98 0.14
C VAL A 136 -4.13 25.62 -0.72
N PHE A 137 -3.84 25.06 -1.90
CA PHE A 137 -2.69 25.43 -2.72
C PHE A 137 -3.01 25.83 -4.16
N GLU A 138 -4.28 25.80 -4.58
CA GLU A 138 -4.78 25.91 -5.97
C GLU A 138 -4.97 24.55 -6.68
N PRO A 139 -5.95 24.45 -7.62
CA PRO A 139 -6.24 23.23 -8.38
C PRO A 139 -5.19 22.95 -9.44
N THR A 140 -3.98 22.60 -9.01
CA THR A 140 -2.83 22.33 -9.87
C THR A 140 -2.15 21.00 -9.49
N LEU A 141 -1.34 20.45 -10.40
CA LEU A 141 -0.48 19.31 -10.10
C LEU A 141 0.41 19.61 -8.88
N GLU A 142 1.01 20.81 -8.86
CA GLU A 142 1.80 21.29 -7.74
C GLU A 142 1.03 21.22 -6.42
N GLY A 143 -0.21 21.73 -6.39
CA GLY A 143 -1.03 21.72 -5.18
C GLY A 143 -1.23 20.31 -4.63
N VAL A 144 -1.61 19.36 -5.50
CA VAL A 144 -1.80 17.94 -5.15
C VAL A 144 -0.50 17.32 -4.62
N ARG A 145 0.63 17.57 -5.30
CA ARG A 145 1.95 17.10 -4.85
C ARG A 145 2.33 17.71 -3.50
N LYS A 146 2.19 19.02 -3.30
CA LYS A 146 2.52 19.71 -2.03
C LYS A 146 1.79 19.05 -0.86
N LEU A 147 0.48 18.88 -0.97
CA LEU A 147 -0.29 18.29 0.13
C LEU A 147 0.17 16.86 0.42
N GLN A 148 0.35 16.03 -0.62
CA GLN A 148 0.82 14.67 -0.42
C GLN A 148 2.21 14.65 0.26
N ARG A 149 3.14 15.48 -0.20
CA ARG A 149 4.51 15.58 0.37
C ARG A 149 4.53 16.07 1.81
N VAL A 150 3.57 16.93 2.20
CA VAL A 150 3.39 17.36 3.59
C VAL A 150 2.91 16.20 4.47
N LEU A 151 2.07 15.31 3.94
CA LEU A 151 1.45 14.26 4.73
C LEU A 151 2.25 12.95 4.76
N ASP A 152 2.94 12.57 3.68
CA ASP A 152 3.66 11.30 3.58
C ASP A 152 4.68 11.07 4.72
N PRO A 153 5.49 12.07 5.17
CA PRO A 153 6.41 11.88 6.29
C PRO A 153 5.72 11.52 7.62
N LEU A 154 4.43 11.86 7.79
CA LEU A 154 3.67 11.46 8.98
C LEU A 154 3.53 9.94 9.07
N ALA A 155 3.50 9.21 7.96
CA ALA A 155 3.45 7.75 7.97
C ALA A 155 4.69 7.15 8.65
N TYR A 156 5.86 7.75 8.44
CA TYR A 156 7.10 7.34 9.11
C TYR A 156 7.14 7.71 10.59
N VAL A 157 6.56 8.86 10.96
CA VAL A 157 6.33 9.22 12.37
C VAL A 157 5.44 8.18 13.05
N VAL A 158 4.41 7.69 12.37
CA VAL A 158 3.58 6.60 12.86
C VAL A 158 4.39 5.31 13.01
N VAL A 159 5.22 4.95 12.02
CA VAL A 159 6.13 3.79 12.11
C VAL A 159 7.02 3.88 13.35
N TYR A 160 7.55 5.07 13.66
CA TYR A 160 8.33 5.31 14.87
C TYR A 160 7.52 5.03 16.15
N PHE A 161 6.32 5.61 16.27
CA PHE A 161 5.45 5.37 17.44
C PHE A 161 5.01 3.91 17.55
N PHE A 162 4.75 3.26 16.41
CA PHE A 162 4.46 1.84 16.34
C PHE A 162 5.63 1.03 16.92
N GLY A 163 6.86 1.31 16.47
CA GLY A 163 8.07 0.71 17.01
C GLY A 163 8.25 0.94 18.52
N LEU A 164 7.98 2.14 19.03
CA LEU A 164 8.08 2.46 20.46
C LEU A 164 7.13 1.62 21.33
N LEU A 165 5.95 1.30 20.85
CA LEU A 165 4.98 0.45 21.57
C LEU A 165 5.23 -1.04 21.34
N LEU A 166 5.77 -1.38 20.16
CA LEU A 166 6.01 -2.75 19.76
C LEU A 166 7.26 -3.34 20.41
N TYR A 167 8.37 -2.61 20.45
CA TYR A 167 9.65 -3.05 20.99
C TYR A 167 9.83 -2.69 22.45
N ARG A 168 10.76 -3.37 23.13
CA ARG A 168 11.14 -3.03 24.50
C ARG A 168 12.46 -2.29 24.56
N ASN A 169 13.34 -2.49 23.60
CA ASN A 169 14.66 -1.88 23.56
C ASN A 169 14.69 -0.69 22.59
N ALA A 170 15.17 0.46 23.07
CA ALA A 170 15.37 1.67 22.25
C ALA A 170 16.31 1.42 21.06
N ALA A 171 17.29 0.51 21.20
CA ALA A 171 18.15 0.09 20.10
C ALA A 171 17.37 -0.61 18.98
N SER A 172 16.39 -1.46 19.31
CA SER A 172 15.53 -2.12 18.32
C SER A 172 14.66 -1.10 17.57
N VAL A 173 14.12 -0.11 18.29
CA VAL A 173 13.38 0.99 17.69
C VAL A 173 14.28 1.79 16.75
N SER A 174 15.48 2.12 17.20
CA SER A 174 16.45 2.89 16.41
C SER A 174 16.88 2.13 15.16
N LEU A 175 17.15 0.83 15.30
CA LEU A 175 17.48 -0.04 14.17
C LEU A 175 16.32 -0.12 13.18
N PHE A 176 15.10 -0.37 13.66
CA PHE A 176 13.91 -0.40 12.81
C PHE A 176 13.74 0.90 12.03
N LEU A 177 13.93 2.04 12.70
CA LEU A 177 13.81 3.35 12.09
C LEU A 177 14.90 3.57 11.03
N VAL A 178 16.17 3.28 11.35
CA VAL A 178 17.28 3.40 10.41
C VAL A 178 17.02 2.55 9.17
N LEU A 179 16.61 1.31 9.36
CA LEU A 179 16.32 0.38 8.27
C LEU A 179 15.16 0.87 7.40
N THR A 180 14.07 1.36 8.01
CA THR A 180 12.90 1.89 7.29
C THR A 180 13.21 3.17 6.51
N VAL A 181 14.03 4.06 7.08
CA VAL A 181 14.39 5.35 6.47
C VAL A 181 15.43 5.17 5.36
N SER A 182 16.40 4.28 5.56
CA SER A 182 17.59 4.17 4.69
C SER A 182 17.41 3.21 3.52
N SER A 183 16.35 2.41 3.51
CA SER A 183 16.06 1.44 2.45
C SER A 183 15.58 2.11 1.16
N ALA A 184 16.29 1.88 0.05
CA ALA A 184 16.05 2.46 -1.27
C ALA A 184 14.66 2.20 -1.87
N GLY A 185 14.05 1.08 -1.51
CA GLY A 185 12.78 0.62 -2.07
C GLY A 185 11.63 0.59 -1.07
N TYR A 186 11.86 0.82 0.22
CA TYR A 186 10.76 0.79 1.18
C TYR A 186 10.18 2.19 1.35
N TRP A 187 8.90 2.33 0.99
CA TRP A 187 8.12 3.51 1.31
C TRP A 187 6.90 3.11 2.13
N VAL A 188 6.51 4.00 3.05
CA VAL A 188 5.25 3.88 3.77
C VAL A 188 4.45 5.09 3.37
N ALA A 189 3.49 4.93 2.45
CA ALA A 189 2.64 6.04 2.08
C ALA A 189 1.63 6.33 3.21
N LEU A 190 1.00 7.50 3.15
CA LEU A 190 0.02 7.93 4.15
C LEU A 190 -1.07 6.87 4.40
N ARG A 191 -1.54 6.18 3.34
CA ARG A 191 -2.57 5.14 3.44
C ARG A 191 -2.15 4.00 4.37
N GLN A 192 -0.93 3.47 4.24
CA GLN A 192 -0.39 2.43 5.12
C GLN A 192 -0.14 3.00 6.53
N GLY A 193 0.30 4.26 6.61
CA GLY A 193 0.46 5.00 7.87
C GLY A 193 -0.81 5.04 8.72
N LEU A 194 -1.98 5.27 8.12
CA LEU A 194 -3.26 5.24 8.84
C LEU A 194 -3.55 3.85 9.43
N GLY A 195 -3.31 2.78 8.67
CA GLY A 195 -3.45 1.41 9.15
C GLY A 195 -2.53 1.11 10.34
N LEU A 196 -1.25 1.49 10.22
CA LEU A 196 -0.27 1.35 11.30
C LEU A 196 -0.62 2.19 12.53
N LEU A 197 -1.22 3.37 12.37
CA LEU A 197 -1.64 4.22 13.48
C LEU A 197 -2.78 3.57 14.26
N SER A 198 -3.75 2.96 13.56
CA SER A 198 -4.78 2.13 14.19
C SER A 198 -4.17 1.00 15.03
N PHE A 199 -3.20 0.26 14.48
CA PHE A 199 -2.49 -0.79 15.22
C PHE A 199 -1.68 -0.26 16.40
N THR A 200 -1.06 0.91 16.25
CA THR A 200 -0.34 1.62 17.33
C THR A 200 -1.29 1.93 18.48
N LEU A 201 -2.49 2.42 18.19
CA LEU A 201 -3.51 2.73 19.19
C LEU A 201 -4.09 1.46 19.86
N LEU A 202 -4.21 0.35 19.13
CA LEU A 202 -4.55 -0.95 19.72
C LEU A 202 -3.48 -1.41 20.74
N LEU A 203 -2.20 -1.25 20.42
CA LEU A 203 -1.11 -1.55 21.35
C LEU A 203 -1.12 -0.59 22.55
N ALA A 204 -1.36 0.71 22.31
CA ALA A 204 -1.48 1.71 23.37
C ALA A 204 -2.61 1.36 24.36
N ALA A 205 -3.73 0.82 23.88
CA ALA A 205 -4.84 0.39 24.71
C ALA A 205 -4.47 -0.74 25.70
N ILE A 206 -3.47 -1.56 25.36
CA ILE A 206 -2.91 -2.58 26.27
C ILE A 206 -1.92 -1.94 27.24
N GLU A 207 -1.04 -1.07 26.75
CA GLU A 207 0.05 -0.51 27.54
C GLU A 207 -0.42 0.54 28.56
N PHE A 208 -1.50 1.25 28.26
CA PHE A 208 -2.03 2.35 29.07
C PHE A 208 -3.50 2.11 29.49
N PRO A 209 -3.74 1.31 30.55
CA PRO A 209 -5.11 0.95 30.98
C PRO A 209 -6.02 2.15 31.24
N THR A 210 -5.49 3.25 31.77
CA THR A 210 -6.22 4.50 32.02
C THR A 210 -6.85 5.09 30.76
N TRP A 211 -6.16 4.96 29.62
CA TRP A 211 -6.57 5.51 28.33
C TRP A 211 -7.20 4.48 27.40
N ARG A 212 -7.40 3.25 27.87
CA ARG A 212 -7.81 2.10 27.06
C ARG A 212 -9.03 2.36 26.20
N ARG A 213 -10.11 2.94 26.75
CA ARG A 213 -11.36 3.18 26.01
C ARG A 213 -11.16 4.20 24.90
N LEU A 214 -10.48 5.30 25.20
CA LEU A 214 -10.17 6.33 24.21
C LEU A 214 -9.24 5.79 23.13
N ALA A 215 -8.23 5.01 23.49
CA ALA A 215 -7.30 4.39 22.55
C ALA A 215 -8.03 3.40 21.61
N LEU A 216 -8.94 2.57 22.13
CA LEU A 216 -9.75 1.65 21.31
C LEU A 216 -10.70 2.41 20.37
N LEU A 217 -11.40 3.42 20.89
CA LEU A 217 -12.27 4.28 20.09
C LEU A 217 -11.49 4.97 18.97
N SER A 218 -10.31 5.51 19.30
CA SER A 218 -9.43 6.17 18.33
C SER A 218 -8.86 5.18 17.32
N ALA A 219 -8.49 3.97 17.74
CA ALA A 219 -8.03 2.93 16.83
C ALA A 219 -9.11 2.55 15.81
N GLY A 220 -10.36 2.41 16.25
CA GLY A 220 -11.49 2.14 15.37
C GLY A 220 -11.76 3.30 14.40
N ALA A 221 -11.74 4.54 14.90
CA ALA A 221 -11.91 5.73 14.08
C ALA A 221 -10.83 5.87 13.01
N ILE A 222 -9.55 5.67 13.38
CA ILE A 222 -8.43 5.69 12.43
C ILE A 222 -8.51 4.49 11.47
N GLY A 223 -8.96 3.31 11.92
CA GLY A 223 -9.20 2.17 11.04
C GLY A 223 -10.28 2.45 9.98
N ALA A 224 -11.37 3.12 10.36
CA ALA A 224 -12.39 3.58 9.42
C ALA A 224 -11.88 4.70 8.50
N LEU A 225 -11.07 5.63 9.01
CA LEU A 225 -10.42 6.64 8.18
C LEU A 225 -9.49 5.99 7.16
N ALA A 226 -8.71 4.97 7.56
CA ALA A 226 -7.89 4.18 6.65
C ALA A 226 -8.75 3.54 5.55
N PHE A 227 -9.93 3.01 5.87
CA PHE A 227 -10.87 2.43 4.88
C PHE A 227 -11.38 3.44 3.87
N TRP A 228 -11.86 4.59 4.34
CA TRP A 228 -12.33 5.62 3.42
C TRP A 228 -11.20 6.24 2.62
N PHE A 229 -9.99 6.25 3.16
CA PHE A 229 -8.80 6.72 2.45
C PHE A 229 -8.32 5.73 1.39
N SER A 230 -8.25 4.44 1.74
CA SER A 230 -7.86 3.33 0.89
C SER A 230 -8.59 2.06 1.36
N VAL A 231 -9.49 1.56 0.50
CA VAL A 231 -10.42 0.48 0.83
C VAL A 231 -9.66 -0.78 1.23
N GLU A 232 -8.67 -1.19 0.43
CA GLU A 232 -7.84 -2.37 0.71
C GLU A 232 -7.17 -2.28 2.09
N ILE A 233 -6.48 -1.17 2.38
CA ILE A 233 -5.72 -0.99 3.62
C ILE A 233 -6.66 -0.94 4.82
N GLY A 234 -7.79 -0.26 4.70
CA GLY A 234 -8.73 -0.17 5.80
C GLY A 234 -9.51 -1.45 6.07
N VAL A 235 -9.89 -2.20 5.03
CA VAL A 235 -10.49 -3.55 5.23
C VAL A 235 -9.52 -4.42 6.01
N TYR A 236 -8.24 -4.47 5.60
CA TYR A 236 -7.23 -5.25 6.32
C TYR A 236 -7.03 -4.76 7.76
N THR A 237 -6.99 -3.44 7.95
CA THR A 237 -6.81 -2.82 9.27
C THR A 237 -7.95 -3.13 10.22
N VAL A 238 -9.21 -2.93 9.78
CA VAL A 238 -10.40 -3.15 10.60
C VAL A 238 -10.58 -4.63 10.92
N CYS A 239 -10.42 -5.50 9.92
CA CYS A 239 -10.51 -6.94 10.11
C CYS A 239 -9.41 -7.46 11.05
N ALA A 240 -8.15 -7.06 10.85
CA ALA A 240 -7.06 -7.42 11.76
C ALA A 240 -7.35 -6.96 13.19
N GLY A 241 -7.81 -5.72 13.37
CA GLY A 241 -8.13 -5.16 14.68
C GLY A 241 -9.25 -5.92 15.40
N VAL A 242 -10.34 -6.24 14.69
CA VAL A 242 -11.47 -7.02 15.22
C VAL A 242 -11.03 -8.43 15.62
N VAL A 243 -10.39 -9.16 14.70
CA VAL A 243 -9.94 -10.53 14.95
C VAL A 243 -8.93 -10.57 16.10
N TRP A 244 -8.00 -9.62 16.13
CA TRP A 244 -7.03 -9.52 17.21
C TRP A 244 -7.69 -9.27 18.56
N LEU A 245 -8.64 -8.34 18.66
CA LEU A 245 -9.39 -8.10 19.90
C LEU A 245 -10.12 -9.37 20.35
N LEU A 246 -10.76 -10.10 19.43
CA LEU A 246 -11.41 -11.38 19.75
C LEU A 246 -10.41 -12.41 20.29
N LEU A 247 -9.24 -12.56 19.65
CA LEU A 247 -8.18 -13.46 20.12
C LEU A 247 -7.68 -13.06 21.52
N VAL A 248 -7.46 -11.77 21.77
CA VAL A 248 -7.06 -11.28 23.10
C VAL A 248 -8.15 -11.56 24.12
N ALA A 249 -9.44 -11.43 23.77
CA ALA A 249 -10.54 -11.72 24.67
C ALA A 249 -10.58 -13.20 25.06
N VAL A 250 -10.40 -14.10 24.08
CA VAL A 250 -10.34 -15.55 24.30
C VAL A 250 -9.12 -15.90 25.16
N TRP A 251 -7.93 -15.39 24.83
CA TRP A 251 -6.70 -15.68 25.57
C TRP A 251 -6.73 -15.17 27.01
N THR A 252 -7.23 -13.96 27.23
CA THR A 252 -7.25 -13.33 28.56
C THR A 252 -8.48 -13.70 29.37
N ARG A 253 -9.50 -14.30 28.74
CA ARG A 253 -10.86 -14.50 29.29
C ARG A 253 -11.46 -13.21 29.86
N LYS A 254 -11.08 -12.05 29.30
CA LYS A 254 -11.54 -10.73 29.74
C LYS A 254 -12.24 -10.02 28.60
N ARG A 255 -13.20 -9.14 28.95
CA ARG A 255 -13.80 -8.22 27.99
C ARG A 255 -12.74 -7.23 27.52
N VAL A 256 -12.47 -7.20 26.21
CA VAL A 256 -11.40 -6.37 25.65
C VAL A 256 -11.83 -4.97 25.20
N GLY A 257 -13.14 -4.70 25.23
CA GLY A 257 -13.70 -3.43 24.78
C GLY A 257 -13.91 -3.34 23.28
N ILE A 258 -14.23 -4.45 22.59
CA ILE A 258 -14.50 -4.47 21.14
C ILE A 258 -15.59 -3.47 20.72
N SER A 259 -16.58 -3.21 21.58
CA SER A 259 -17.61 -2.20 21.34
C SER A 259 -17.05 -0.79 21.25
N TRP A 260 -15.97 -0.45 21.96
CA TRP A 260 -15.31 0.85 21.82
C TRP A 260 -14.61 0.97 20.48
N TYR A 261 -13.93 -0.08 20.04
CA TYR A 261 -13.32 -0.12 18.70
C TYR A 261 -14.36 0.02 17.60
N LEU A 262 -15.43 -0.78 17.64
CA LEU A 262 -16.53 -0.70 16.67
C LEU A 262 -17.26 0.65 16.75
N GLY A 263 -17.41 1.22 17.94
CA GLY A 263 -17.96 2.57 18.12
C GLY A 263 -17.13 3.62 17.38
N GLY A 264 -15.80 3.48 17.37
CA GLY A 264 -14.90 4.35 16.61
C GLY A 264 -15.08 4.21 15.11
N VAL A 265 -15.22 2.96 14.63
CA VAL A 265 -15.49 2.67 13.22
C VAL A 265 -16.80 3.33 12.78
N VAL A 266 -17.87 3.16 13.56
CA VAL A 266 -19.18 3.76 13.27
C VAL A 266 -19.13 5.29 13.35
N PHE A 267 -18.41 5.85 14.32
CA PHE A 267 -18.29 7.29 14.50
C PHE A 267 -17.75 8.02 13.27
N VAL A 268 -16.79 7.42 12.55
CA VAL A 268 -16.24 8.00 11.31
C VAL A 268 -17.04 7.60 10.07
N SER A 269 -17.45 6.33 9.96
CA SER A 269 -18.14 5.85 8.77
C SER A 269 -19.56 6.36 8.63
N ALA A 270 -20.32 6.52 9.72
CA ALA A 270 -21.71 6.94 9.64
C ALA A 270 -21.89 8.34 9.02
N PRO A 271 -21.14 9.39 9.42
CA PRO A 271 -21.20 10.69 8.75
C PRO A 271 -20.87 10.64 7.25
N ILE A 272 -19.89 9.83 6.86
CA ILE A 272 -19.50 9.67 5.45
C ILE A 272 -20.61 8.99 4.66
N LEU A 273 -21.22 7.92 5.20
CA LEU A 273 -22.35 7.24 4.57
C LEU A 273 -23.57 8.15 4.45
N VAL A 274 -23.87 8.95 5.48
CA VAL A 274 -24.93 9.97 5.41
C VAL A 274 -24.62 11.01 4.34
N TRP A 275 -23.38 11.48 4.25
CA TRP A 275 -22.97 12.42 3.20
C TRP A 275 -23.12 11.84 1.79
N LEU A 276 -22.67 10.59 1.57
CA LEU A 276 -22.87 9.89 0.29
C LEU A 276 -24.35 9.68 -0.03
N GLN A 277 -25.18 9.41 0.97
CA GLN A 277 -26.63 9.28 0.82
C GLN A 277 -27.28 10.62 0.46
N VAL A 278 -26.87 11.73 1.10
CA VAL A 278 -27.36 13.09 0.80
C VAL A 278 -26.99 13.51 -0.62
N LEU A 279 -25.80 13.13 -1.09
CA LEU A 279 -25.39 13.32 -2.49
C LEU A 279 -26.08 12.33 -3.47
N GLY A 280 -26.82 11.35 -2.94
CA GLY A 280 -27.48 10.31 -3.74
C GLY A 280 -26.51 9.32 -4.39
N VAL A 281 -25.23 9.28 -4.02
CA VAL A 281 -24.18 8.43 -4.62
C VAL A 281 -23.82 7.21 -3.78
N LEU A 282 -24.58 6.91 -2.72
CA LEU A 282 -24.31 5.73 -1.88
C LEU A 282 -24.32 4.41 -2.69
N GLY A 283 -25.25 4.28 -3.64
CA GLY A 283 -25.30 3.13 -4.56
C GLY A 283 -24.07 3.03 -5.47
N ASP A 284 -23.61 4.17 -6.00
CA ASP A 284 -22.40 4.25 -6.83
C ASP A 284 -21.15 3.85 -6.03
N ALA A 285 -21.06 4.33 -4.78
CA ALA A 285 -19.99 3.95 -3.86
C ALA A 285 -20.00 2.44 -3.57
N ALA A 286 -21.17 1.86 -3.28
CA ALA A 286 -21.32 0.42 -3.06
C ALA A 286 -20.92 -0.40 -4.31
N ALA A 287 -21.33 0.04 -5.50
CA ALA A 287 -20.95 -0.59 -6.76
C ALA A 287 -19.43 -0.48 -7.02
N ASN A 288 -18.80 0.64 -6.69
CA ASN A 288 -17.35 0.80 -6.79
C ASN A 288 -16.60 -0.13 -5.83
N LEU A 289 -17.04 -0.21 -4.57
CA LEU A 289 -16.48 -1.13 -3.57
C LEU A 289 -16.64 -2.59 -3.99
N HIS A 290 -17.82 -2.95 -4.51
CA HIS A 290 -18.06 -4.29 -5.02
C HIS A 290 -17.07 -4.64 -6.15
N ARG A 291 -16.89 -3.74 -7.12
CA ARG A 291 -15.91 -3.92 -8.22
C ARG A 291 -14.49 -4.10 -7.71
N GLN A 292 -14.03 -3.25 -6.80
CA GLN A 292 -12.69 -3.41 -6.21
C GLN A 292 -12.50 -4.76 -5.50
N VAL A 293 -13.57 -5.43 -5.07
CA VAL A 293 -13.47 -6.76 -4.46
C VAL A 293 -13.56 -7.87 -5.51
N THR A 294 -14.39 -7.71 -6.55
CA THR A 294 -14.70 -8.78 -7.52
C THR A 294 -13.88 -8.77 -8.79
N THR A 295 -13.44 -7.61 -9.27
CA THR A 295 -12.71 -7.48 -10.56
C THR A 295 -11.21 -7.23 -10.38
N GLN A 296 -10.73 -7.00 -9.15
CA GLN A 296 -9.33 -6.67 -8.89
C GLN A 296 -8.35 -7.70 -9.47
N LEU A 297 -8.63 -9.00 -9.34
CA LEU A 297 -7.76 -10.04 -9.91
C LEU A 297 -7.80 -10.08 -11.44
N ILE A 298 -8.94 -9.76 -12.05
CA ILE A 298 -9.07 -9.72 -13.52
C ILE A 298 -8.23 -8.57 -14.07
N VAL A 299 -8.26 -7.42 -13.39
CA VAL A 299 -7.60 -6.21 -13.85
C VAL A 299 -6.12 -6.19 -13.50
N TRP A 300 -5.82 -6.44 -12.23
CA TRP A 300 -4.52 -6.21 -11.60
C TRP A 300 -3.76 -7.48 -11.25
N GLY A 301 -4.37 -8.65 -11.49
CA GLY A 301 -3.83 -9.95 -11.12
C GLY A 301 -2.48 -10.23 -11.77
N LEU A 302 -1.44 -10.38 -10.95
CA LEU A 302 -0.15 -10.90 -11.38
C LEU A 302 0.11 -12.23 -10.66
N PRO A 303 0.44 -13.30 -11.40
CA PRO A 303 0.57 -14.62 -10.82
C PRO A 303 1.68 -14.66 -9.77
N PHE A 304 1.36 -15.24 -8.61
CA PHE A 304 2.37 -15.52 -7.60
C PHE A 304 3.37 -16.57 -8.12
N PRO A 305 4.70 -16.37 -7.93
CA PRO A 305 5.69 -17.31 -8.42
C PRO A 305 5.39 -18.70 -7.85
N SER A 306 5.52 -19.74 -8.66
CA SER A 306 5.30 -21.11 -8.18
C SER A 306 6.42 -21.55 -7.24
N PRO A 307 6.20 -22.50 -6.32
CA PRO A 307 7.27 -22.99 -5.46
C PRO A 307 8.44 -23.56 -6.25
N SER A 308 8.17 -24.26 -7.36
CA SER A 308 9.21 -24.79 -8.25
C SER A 308 10.01 -23.68 -8.94
N ALA A 309 9.36 -22.61 -9.38
CA ALA A 309 10.05 -21.43 -9.92
C ALA A 309 10.94 -20.79 -8.86
N ALA A 310 10.44 -20.60 -7.64
CA ALA A 310 11.25 -20.08 -6.53
C ALA A 310 12.42 -21.00 -6.17
N PHE A 311 12.25 -22.33 -6.16
CA PHE A 311 13.36 -23.26 -5.92
C PHE A 311 14.40 -23.26 -7.05
N ALA A 312 13.95 -23.17 -8.30
CA ALA A 312 14.85 -23.03 -9.44
C ALA A 312 15.64 -21.71 -9.36
N ALA A 313 14.96 -20.60 -9.07
CA ALA A 313 15.56 -19.29 -8.88
C ALA A 313 16.54 -19.26 -7.69
N LEU A 314 16.20 -19.92 -6.58
CA LEU A 314 17.11 -20.09 -5.44
C LEU A 314 18.41 -20.81 -5.84
N SER A 315 18.33 -21.80 -6.73
CA SER A 315 19.51 -22.52 -7.20
C SER A 315 20.39 -21.70 -8.16
N ALA A 316 19.78 -20.81 -8.94
CA ALA A 316 20.45 -20.03 -9.98
C ALA A 316 20.97 -18.68 -9.48
N GLU A 317 20.14 -17.93 -8.77
CA GLU A 317 20.36 -16.54 -8.34
C GLU A 317 20.45 -16.40 -6.82
N GLY A 318 20.23 -17.49 -6.08
CA GLY A 318 20.25 -17.48 -4.63
C GLY A 318 19.01 -16.81 -4.01
N ILE A 319 19.14 -16.41 -2.76
CA ILE A 319 18.07 -15.75 -2.00
C ILE A 319 17.70 -14.35 -2.55
N ALA A 320 18.53 -13.81 -3.43
CA ALA A 320 18.32 -12.49 -4.03
C ALA A 320 17.32 -12.50 -5.19
N ALA A 321 16.96 -13.68 -5.69
CA ALA A 321 15.99 -13.83 -6.76
C ALA A 321 14.62 -13.26 -6.36
N ALA A 322 13.99 -12.51 -7.26
CA ALA A 322 12.67 -11.89 -7.02
C ALA A 322 11.63 -12.91 -6.54
N ASP A 323 11.61 -14.09 -7.15
CA ASP A 323 10.68 -15.16 -6.82
C ASP A 323 10.88 -15.70 -5.40
N VAL A 324 12.13 -15.85 -4.95
CA VAL A 324 12.45 -16.33 -3.61
C VAL A 324 12.03 -15.31 -2.55
N LYS A 325 12.26 -14.02 -2.84
CA LYS A 325 11.92 -12.91 -1.95
C LYS A 325 10.44 -12.89 -1.57
N MET A 326 9.56 -13.28 -2.49
CA MET A 326 8.11 -13.35 -2.27
C MET A 326 7.71 -14.37 -1.18
N TYR A 327 8.50 -15.43 -0.98
CA TYR A 327 8.19 -16.48 0.00
C TYR A 327 8.67 -16.17 1.43
N LEU A 328 9.59 -15.21 1.62
CA LEU A 328 10.15 -14.93 2.95
C LEU A 328 9.13 -14.39 3.96
N PRO A 329 8.22 -13.45 3.59
CA PRO A 329 7.12 -13.06 4.47
C PRO A 329 6.20 -14.22 4.81
N ILE A 330 5.84 -15.05 3.83
CA ILE A 330 4.97 -16.22 4.02
C ILE A 330 5.58 -17.18 5.05
N LEU A 331 6.85 -17.55 4.90
CA LEU A 331 7.55 -18.41 5.85
C LEU A 331 7.53 -17.82 7.26
N SER A 332 7.78 -16.52 7.38
CA SER A 332 7.79 -15.81 8.66
C SER A 332 6.41 -15.84 9.33
N TYR A 333 5.34 -15.67 8.56
CA TYR A 333 3.97 -15.76 9.06
C TYR A 333 3.60 -17.18 9.47
N VAL A 334 3.98 -18.21 8.69
CA VAL A 334 3.75 -19.62 9.07
C VAL A 334 4.43 -19.96 10.39
N LEU A 335 5.69 -19.54 10.57
CA LEU A 335 6.44 -19.75 11.81
C LEU A 335 5.79 -19.01 13.00
N ALA A 336 5.40 -17.74 12.80
CA ALA A 336 4.73 -16.96 13.83
C ALA A 336 3.36 -17.57 14.22
N GLY A 337 2.56 -17.97 13.25
CA GLY A 337 1.27 -18.63 13.46
C GLY A 337 1.42 -19.96 14.20
N GLY A 338 2.37 -20.81 13.79
CA GLY A 338 2.65 -22.07 14.48
C GLY A 338 3.10 -21.88 15.93
N TRP A 339 3.92 -20.85 16.18
CA TRP A 339 4.31 -20.48 17.54
C TRP A 339 3.13 -19.97 18.38
N LEU A 340 2.25 -19.13 17.81
CA LEU A 340 1.05 -18.63 18.49
C LEU A 340 0.08 -19.76 18.83
N ALA A 341 -0.15 -20.68 17.90
CA ALA A 341 -0.99 -21.87 18.11
C ALA A 341 -0.43 -22.76 19.23
N TRP A 342 0.89 -22.99 19.22
CA TRP A 342 1.58 -23.73 20.29
C TRP A 342 1.42 -23.06 21.66
N ARG A 343 1.58 -21.74 21.74
CA ARG A 343 1.37 -20.98 22.98
C ARG A 343 -0.06 -21.10 23.49
N LEU A 344 -1.05 -20.96 22.61
CA LEU A 344 -2.47 -21.12 22.95
C LEU A 344 -2.75 -22.52 23.51
N ALA A 345 -2.26 -23.57 22.84
CA ALA A 345 -2.49 -24.96 23.24
C ALA A 345 -1.83 -25.33 24.59
N LYS A 346 -0.70 -24.69 24.93
CA LYS A 346 -0.03 -24.88 26.22
C LYS A 346 -0.64 -24.07 27.37
N GLY A 347 -1.74 -23.35 27.13
CA GLY A 347 -2.33 -22.46 28.13
C GLY A 347 -1.38 -21.33 28.53
N GLY A 348 -0.47 -20.94 27.63
CA GLY A 348 0.50 -19.90 27.93
C GLY A 348 -0.20 -18.56 28.17
N ASP A 349 0.25 -17.83 29.19
CA ASP A 349 -0.32 -16.52 29.49
C ASP A 349 -0.23 -15.58 28.29
N ALA A 350 -1.25 -14.71 28.19
CA ALA A 350 -1.33 -13.57 27.30
C ALA A 350 -0.32 -12.48 27.71
N ALA A 351 0.95 -12.85 27.80
CA ALA A 351 2.04 -11.91 27.94
C ALA A 351 1.93 -10.87 26.82
N SER A 352 2.20 -9.59 27.14
CA SER A 352 2.11 -8.47 26.19
C SER A 352 2.79 -8.77 24.85
N ARG A 353 3.91 -9.53 24.86
CA ARG A 353 4.60 -9.97 23.64
C ARG A 353 3.79 -10.91 22.75
N THR A 354 3.11 -11.92 23.31
CA THR A 354 2.27 -12.85 22.53
C THR A 354 1.21 -12.10 21.76
N VAL A 355 0.57 -11.14 22.44
CA VAL A 355 -0.49 -10.31 21.88
C VAL A 355 0.06 -9.36 20.79
N ARG A 356 1.26 -8.79 20.96
CA ARG A 356 1.94 -8.01 19.91
C ARG A 356 2.26 -8.84 18.66
N ILE A 357 2.78 -10.06 18.83
CA ILE A 357 3.08 -10.97 17.72
C ILE A 357 1.79 -11.36 16.99
N ALA A 358 0.70 -11.61 17.74
CA ALA A 358 -0.60 -11.91 17.14
C ALA A 358 -1.14 -10.76 16.29
N LEU A 359 -0.95 -9.50 16.71
CA LEU A 359 -1.36 -8.33 15.92
C LEU A 359 -0.61 -8.28 14.59
N LEU A 360 0.73 -8.38 14.64
CA LEU A 360 1.57 -8.34 13.45
C LEU A 360 1.34 -9.52 12.51
N TYR A 361 1.10 -10.71 13.07
CA TYR A 361 0.76 -11.88 12.28
C TYR A 361 -0.56 -11.67 11.52
N LEU A 362 -1.62 -11.25 12.20
CA LEU A 362 -2.93 -11.00 11.57
C LEU A 362 -2.86 -9.86 10.55
N ALA A 363 -2.24 -8.74 10.92
CA ALA A 363 -2.03 -7.62 10.02
C ALA A 363 -1.20 -8.03 8.81
N GLY A 364 -0.11 -8.77 9.03
CA GLY A 364 0.78 -9.26 8.00
C GLY A 364 0.10 -10.20 7.02
N CYS A 365 -0.66 -11.18 7.51
CA CYS A 365 -1.42 -12.10 6.65
C CYS A 365 -2.46 -11.37 5.78
N LEU A 366 -3.15 -10.36 6.34
CA LEU A 366 -4.15 -9.61 5.59
C LEU A 366 -3.52 -8.63 4.59
N PHE A 367 -2.51 -7.86 4.99
CA PHE A 367 -1.81 -6.93 4.10
C PHE A 367 -1.08 -7.65 2.97
N PHE A 368 -0.48 -8.81 3.26
CA PHE A 368 0.23 -9.59 2.25
C PHE A 368 -0.69 -10.16 1.17
N ARG A 369 -2.02 -10.13 1.36
CA ARG A 369 -2.99 -10.41 0.29
C ARG A 369 -2.77 -9.52 -0.94
N THR A 370 -2.35 -8.27 -0.75
CA THR A 370 -2.02 -7.37 -1.87
C THR A 370 -0.90 -7.95 -2.74
N ALA A 371 0.17 -8.47 -2.12
CA ALA A 371 1.25 -9.12 -2.84
C ALA A 371 0.85 -10.47 -3.45
N LEU A 372 -0.04 -11.22 -2.79
CA LEU A 372 -0.56 -12.49 -3.32
C LEU A 372 -1.41 -12.27 -4.57
N GLY A 373 -2.28 -11.27 -4.56
CA GLY A 373 -3.13 -10.93 -5.71
C GLY A 373 -2.38 -10.18 -6.80
N ARG A 374 -1.25 -9.56 -6.49
CA ARG A 374 -0.39 -8.87 -7.45
C ARG A 374 1.08 -9.00 -7.08
N SER A 375 1.76 -9.96 -7.69
CA SER A 375 3.11 -10.38 -7.32
C SER A 375 4.21 -9.59 -8.01
N ASP A 376 4.21 -8.27 -7.85
CA ASP A 376 5.33 -7.40 -8.25
C ASP A 376 6.04 -6.79 -7.03
N TYR A 377 7.21 -6.21 -7.28
CA TYR A 377 8.07 -5.67 -6.22
C TYR A 377 7.38 -4.56 -5.40
N GLY A 378 6.62 -3.67 -6.03
CA GLY A 378 5.96 -2.57 -5.33
C GLY A 378 4.85 -3.06 -4.41
N HIS A 379 4.04 -3.99 -4.90
CA HIS A 379 2.96 -4.60 -4.12
C HIS A 379 3.48 -5.55 -3.03
N TRP A 380 4.64 -6.17 -3.25
CA TRP A 380 5.36 -6.92 -2.22
C TRP A 380 5.84 -6.01 -1.07
N ILE A 381 6.39 -4.84 -1.37
CA ILE A 381 6.76 -3.84 -0.35
C ILE A 381 5.52 -3.42 0.44
N ASP A 382 4.45 -3.03 -0.26
CA ASP A 382 3.20 -2.60 0.37
C ASP A 382 2.64 -3.70 1.30
N GLY A 383 2.52 -4.94 0.79
CA GLY A 383 1.98 -6.07 1.53
C GLY A 383 2.89 -6.60 2.66
N SER A 384 4.18 -6.32 2.61
CA SER A 384 5.17 -6.75 3.62
C SER A 384 5.39 -5.73 4.75
N THR A 385 4.65 -4.62 4.77
CA THR A 385 4.78 -3.59 5.82
C THR A 385 4.76 -4.16 7.25
N PRO A 386 3.85 -5.09 7.65
CA PRO A 386 3.85 -5.69 8.99
C PRO A 386 4.88 -6.82 9.20
N TRP A 387 5.50 -7.32 8.13
CA TRP A 387 6.53 -8.37 8.19
C TRP A 387 7.84 -7.84 8.78
N TRP A 388 8.29 -6.66 8.36
CA TRP A 388 9.54 -6.08 8.87
C TRP A 388 9.55 -5.92 10.40
N PRO A 389 8.48 -5.36 11.02
CA PRO A 389 8.44 -5.26 12.45
C PRO A 389 8.42 -6.61 13.17
N LEU A 390 7.81 -7.64 12.56
CA LEU A 390 7.73 -8.99 13.09
C LEU A 390 9.12 -9.66 13.17
N LEU A 391 9.95 -9.50 12.13
CA LEU A 391 11.32 -10.01 12.15
C LEU A 391 12.15 -9.34 13.26
N LEU A 392 12.02 -8.03 13.40
CA LEU A 392 12.72 -7.25 14.42
C LEU A 392 12.29 -7.59 15.85
N LEU A 393 11.05 -8.04 16.07
CA LEU A 393 10.61 -8.49 17.40
C LEU A 393 11.40 -9.70 17.90
N VAL A 394 11.81 -10.59 16.99
CA VAL A 394 12.65 -11.74 17.33
C VAL A 394 14.00 -11.26 17.85
N ILE A 395 14.58 -10.25 17.19
CA ILE A 395 15.86 -9.66 17.61
C ILE A 395 15.72 -8.88 18.90
N ASP A 396 14.67 -8.08 19.06
CA ASP A 396 14.40 -7.35 20.30
C ASP A 396 14.34 -8.30 21.51
N ALA A 397 13.69 -9.45 21.34
CA ALA A 397 13.64 -10.48 22.35
C ALA A 397 15.01 -11.06 22.68
N SER A 398 15.84 -11.34 21.67
CA SER A 398 17.19 -11.86 21.84
C SER A 398 18.14 -10.84 22.48
N MET A 399 18.11 -9.58 22.04
CA MET A 399 18.90 -8.49 22.64
C MET A 399 18.56 -8.26 24.10
N THR A 400 17.27 -8.24 24.42
CA THR A 400 16.80 -8.08 25.80
C THR A 400 17.27 -9.25 26.69
N SER A 401 17.23 -10.47 26.15
CA SER A 401 17.69 -11.68 26.86
C SER A 401 19.21 -11.64 27.11
N ALA A 402 19.98 -11.25 26.09
CA ALA A 402 21.43 -11.10 26.17
C ALA A 402 21.85 -10.08 27.23
N GLY A 403 21.24 -8.89 27.21
CA GLY A 403 21.55 -7.81 28.13
C GLY A 403 21.31 -8.21 29.58
N ALA A 404 20.20 -8.89 29.87
CA ALA A 404 19.93 -9.38 31.22
C ALA A 404 20.86 -10.52 31.64
N ALA A 405 21.26 -11.40 30.72
CA ALA A 405 22.24 -12.46 31.02
C ALA A 405 23.63 -11.88 31.36
N LEU A 406 24.07 -10.87 30.59
CA LEU A 406 25.31 -10.11 30.82
C LEU A 406 25.29 -9.39 32.18
N LEU A 407 24.22 -8.65 32.47
CA LEU A 407 24.06 -7.93 33.74
C LEU A 407 24.03 -8.87 34.95
N LYS A 408 23.46 -10.07 34.81
CA LYS A 408 23.40 -11.05 35.90
C LYS A 408 24.68 -11.89 36.05
N ARG A 409 25.72 -11.69 35.22
CA ARG A 409 27.01 -12.42 35.23
C ARG A 409 26.93 -13.96 35.29
N ARG A 410 25.79 -14.56 34.95
CA ARG A 410 25.51 -15.97 35.32
C ARG A 410 25.83 -17.00 34.23
N ARG A 411 26.13 -16.62 32.98
CA ARG A 411 26.53 -17.52 31.88
C ARG A 411 27.38 -16.80 30.83
N PRO A 412 28.22 -17.50 30.04
CA PRO A 412 28.91 -16.89 28.91
C PRO A 412 27.89 -16.45 27.86
N ALA A 413 27.80 -15.14 27.62
CA ALA A 413 26.88 -14.49 26.68
C ALA A 413 27.07 -14.91 25.20
N LYS A 414 27.86 -15.95 24.93
CA LYS A 414 28.21 -16.43 23.59
C LYS A 414 26.97 -16.84 22.78
N ARG A 415 25.98 -17.48 23.42
CA ARG A 415 24.76 -17.93 22.73
C ARG A 415 23.87 -16.75 22.36
N GLU A 416 23.69 -15.78 23.25
CA GLU A 416 22.84 -14.63 22.97
C GLU A 416 23.50 -13.65 21.99
N VAL A 417 24.82 -13.45 22.09
CA VAL A 417 25.60 -12.71 21.08
C VAL A 417 25.50 -13.40 19.71
N LEU A 418 25.63 -14.72 19.65
CA LEU A 418 25.45 -15.47 18.40
C LEU A 418 24.05 -15.25 17.80
N VAL A 419 22.98 -15.29 18.61
CA VAL A 419 21.61 -15.03 18.13
C VAL A 419 21.42 -13.58 17.69
N ILE A 420 22.04 -12.60 18.35
CA ILE A 420 22.03 -11.19 17.91
C ILE A 420 22.78 -11.05 16.60
N CYS A 421 23.96 -11.65 16.47
CA CYS A 421 24.75 -11.60 15.24
C CYS A 421 24.04 -12.31 14.08
N LEU A 422 23.44 -13.48 14.31
CA LEU A 422 22.64 -14.18 13.30
C LEU A 422 21.36 -13.43 12.95
N GLY A 423 20.62 -12.92 13.94
CA GLY A 423 19.43 -12.12 13.70
C GLY A 423 19.76 -10.83 12.95
N GLY A 424 20.81 -10.13 13.37
CA GLY A 424 21.33 -8.92 12.73
C GLY A 424 21.83 -9.21 11.32
N ALA A 425 22.55 -10.31 11.10
CA ALA A 425 22.99 -10.75 9.78
C ALA A 425 21.79 -11.14 8.89
N VAL A 426 20.77 -11.82 9.42
CA VAL A 426 19.55 -12.15 8.67
C VAL A 426 18.76 -10.90 8.32
N LEU A 427 18.68 -9.91 9.22
CA LEU A 427 18.05 -8.63 8.90
C LEU A 427 18.85 -7.82 7.90
N LEU A 428 20.17 -7.71 8.08
CA LEU A 428 21.02 -7.00 7.13
C LEU A 428 20.98 -7.69 5.77
N LEU A 429 20.97 -9.02 5.73
CA LEU A 429 20.78 -9.79 4.51
C LEU A 429 19.39 -9.54 3.93
N ALA A 430 18.32 -9.56 4.72
CA ALA A 430 16.98 -9.24 4.24
C ALA A 430 16.88 -7.78 3.74
N PHE A 431 17.57 -6.83 4.37
CA PHE A 431 17.58 -5.45 3.90
C PHE A 431 18.44 -5.26 2.65
N GLU A 432 19.67 -5.78 2.61
CA GLU A 432 20.52 -5.71 1.42
C GLU A 432 19.91 -6.44 0.22
N VAL A 433 19.31 -7.61 0.47
CA VAL A 433 18.68 -8.39 -0.58
C VAL A 433 17.44 -7.66 -1.11
N HIS A 434 16.63 -7.05 -0.25
CA HIS A 434 15.30 -6.56 -0.66
C HIS A 434 15.20 -5.05 -0.86
N ALA A 435 16.01 -4.24 -0.18
CA ALA A 435 16.00 -2.79 -0.25
C ALA A 435 17.36 -2.23 0.21
N PRO A 436 18.39 -2.24 -0.66
CA PRO A 436 19.76 -1.87 -0.29
C PRO A 436 19.79 -0.48 0.37
N LEU A 437 20.69 -0.30 1.33
CA LEU A 437 20.82 0.94 2.07
C LEU A 437 21.34 2.04 1.13
N GLN A 438 20.51 3.05 0.86
CA GLN A 438 20.89 4.22 0.09
C GLN A 438 21.30 5.34 1.05
N LEU A 439 22.58 5.34 1.43
CA LEU A 439 23.15 6.38 2.28
C LEU A 439 23.14 7.77 1.59
N ASP A 440 23.03 7.81 0.27
CA ASP A 440 22.87 9.03 -0.53
C ASP A 440 21.45 9.64 -0.43
N ARG A 441 20.47 8.91 0.10
CA ARG A 441 19.12 9.47 0.36
C ARG A 441 19.20 10.70 1.28
N PHE A 442 20.16 10.71 2.20
CA PHE A 442 20.41 11.85 3.09
C PHE A 442 21.17 13.00 2.41
N SER A 443 22.01 12.73 1.39
CA SER A 443 22.68 13.80 0.62
C SER A 443 21.74 14.48 -0.38
N ARG A 444 20.63 13.82 -0.72
CA ARG A 444 19.54 14.36 -1.55
C ARG A 444 18.60 15.33 -0.82
N VAL A 445 18.70 15.43 0.52
CA VAL A 445 18.05 16.47 1.33
C VAL A 445 18.81 17.78 1.11
N GLY A 446 18.51 18.47 0.01
CA GLY A 446 18.94 19.85 -0.23
C GLY A 446 19.73 20.15 -1.51
N LEU A 447 20.11 19.16 -2.34
CA LEU A 447 21.10 19.42 -3.42
C LEU A 447 20.66 19.14 -4.87
N GLU A 448 19.59 18.39 -5.13
CA GLU A 448 19.07 18.20 -6.51
C GLU A 448 18.12 19.32 -6.95
N TRP A 449 18.50 20.57 -6.66
CA TRP A 449 17.76 21.78 -7.09
C TRP A 449 18.23 22.32 -8.45
N ARG A 450 19.25 21.71 -9.06
CA ARG A 450 19.93 22.25 -10.26
C ARG A 450 19.79 21.28 -11.43
N GLY A 451 18.71 21.39 -12.20
CA GLY A 451 18.59 20.61 -13.44
C GLY A 451 17.36 20.87 -14.29
N ALA A 452 16.21 21.18 -13.70
CA ALA A 452 15.01 21.49 -14.48
C ALA A 452 14.90 23.00 -14.73
N SER A 453 15.61 23.47 -15.77
CA SER A 453 15.50 24.83 -16.33
C SER A 453 14.42 24.91 -17.42
N ALA A 454 13.26 24.27 -17.22
CA ALA A 454 12.13 24.49 -18.11
C ALA A 454 11.35 25.71 -17.60
N GLU A 455 11.41 26.82 -18.35
CA GLU A 455 10.58 28.02 -18.13
C GLU A 455 9.12 27.80 -18.54
N GLU A 456 8.86 26.71 -19.26
CA GLU A 456 7.60 26.47 -19.96
C GLU A 456 6.80 25.35 -19.29
N MET A 457 5.60 25.68 -18.81
CA MET A 457 4.75 24.79 -17.98
C MET A 457 3.60 24.21 -18.80
N LEU A 458 3.13 23.00 -18.44
CA LEU A 458 1.84 22.48 -18.91
C LEU A 458 0.70 23.26 -18.24
N PRO A 459 -0.47 23.39 -18.90
CA PRO A 459 -1.64 23.99 -18.25
C PRO A 459 -1.94 23.24 -16.94
N ASN A 460 -2.39 23.94 -15.90
CA ASN A 460 -2.70 23.35 -14.59
C ASN A 460 -1.53 22.63 -13.86
N ALA A 461 -0.29 22.74 -14.35
CA ALA A 461 0.86 22.20 -13.62
C ALA A 461 1.18 22.98 -12.33
N GLY A 462 0.73 24.24 -12.23
CA GLY A 462 1.20 25.18 -11.22
C GLY A 462 2.67 25.51 -11.48
N HIS A 463 3.47 25.67 -10.43
CA HIS A 463 4.93 25.86 -10.52
C HIS A 463 5.72 24.54 -10.55
N ALA A 464 5.06 23.38 -10.68
CA ALA A 464 5.74 22.10 -10.81
C ALA A 464 6.52 22.04 -12.14
N ARG A 465 7.85 21.96 -12.04
CA ARG A 465 8.73 21.83 -13.21
C ARG A 465 8.85 20.37 -13.62
N LEU A 466 8.34 20.07 -14.80
CA LEU A 466 8.46 18.75 -15.43
C LEU A 466 9.66 18.73 -16.38
N PRO A 467 10.23 17.54 -16.69
CA PRO A 467 11.27 17.40 -17.71
C PRO A 467 10.81 17.94 -19.07
N SER A 468 11.68 18.66 -19.77
CA SER A 468 11.34 19.36 -21.02
C SER A 468 10.87 18.39 -22.12
N ASP A 469 11.45 17.20 -22.19
CA ASP A 469 11.03 16.14 -23.11
C ASP A 469 9.61 15.64 -22.80
N GLN A 470 9.25 15.54 -21.52
CA GLN A 470 7.90 15.18 -21.10
C GLN A 470 6.89 16.31 -21.40
N VAL A 471 7.25 17.56 -21.12
CA VAL A 471 6.40 18.72 -21.43
C VAL A 471 6.12 18.80 -22.93
N GLU A 472 7.17 18.66 -23.76
CA GLU A 472 7.04 18.71 -25.21
C GLU A 472 6.15 17.58 -25.75
N ARG A 473 6.37 16.34 -25.31
CA ARG A 473 5.50 15.21 -25.68
C ARG A 473 4.05 15.47 -25.29
N ALA A 474 3.80 15.89 -24.05
CA ALA A 474 2.46 16.15 -23.57
C ALA A 474 1.78 17.29 -24.36
N ARG A 475 2.51 18.34 -24.73
CA ARG A 475 2.00 19.44 -25.58
C ARG A 475 1.64 18.96 -26.98
N GLN A 476 2.46 18.12 -27.60
CA GLN A 476 2.14 17.57 -28.91
C GLN A 476 0.83 16.77 -28.88
N VAL A 477 0.62 15.98 -27.82
CA VAL A 477 -0.64 15.26 -27.61
C VAL A 477 -1.81 16.21 -27.38
N LEU A 478 -1.67 17.19 -26.48
CA LEU A 478 -2.71 18.17 -26.17
C LEU A 478 -3.09 19.02 -27.39
N ALA A 479 -2.10 19.48 -28.16
CA ALA A 479 -2.32 20.24 -29.39
C ALA A 479 -3.04 19.40 -30.46
N CYS A 480 -2.69 18.11 -30.55
CA CYS A 480 -3.42 17.19 -31.42
C CYS A 480 -4.88 17.01 -30.97
N ILE A 481 -5.12 16.73 -29.68
CA ILE A 481 -6.47 16.62 -29.12
C ILE A 481 -7.27 17.88 -29.46
N GLU A 482 -6.70 19.07 -29.22
CA GLU A 482 -7.35 20.35 -29.53
C GLU A 482 -7.68 20.48 -31.02
N SER A 483 -6.75 20.11 -31.92
CA SER A 483 -6.92 20.27 -33.36
C SER A 483 -8.04 19.41 -33.97
N PHE A 484 -8.36 18.27 -33.37
CA PHE A 484 -9.39 17.35 -33.88
C PHE A 484 -10.68 17.42 -33.07
N ALA A 485 -10.61 17.68 -31.77
CA ALA A 485 -11.78 17.78 -30.92
C ALA A 485 -12.40 19.19 -30.97
N GLY A 486 -11.60 20.24 -31.17
CA GLY A 486 -12.02 21.61 -30.91
C GLY A 486 -12.35 21.83 -29.43
N SER A 487 -12.70 23.06 -29.05
CA SER A 487 -12.99 23.42 -27.65
C SER A 487 -14.26 22.76 -27.08
N GLU A 488 -15.22 22.43 -27.95
CA GLU A 488 -16.57 22.00 -27.55
C GLU A 488 -16.72 20.47 -27.38
N HIS A 489 -15.90 19.65 -28.05
CA HIS A 489 -16.06 18.19 -28.03
C HIS A 489 -15.10 17.50 -27.06
N GLY A 490 -15.56 16.47 -26.35
CA GLY A 490 -14.71 15.65 -25.48
C GLY A 490 -13.75 14.74 -26.25
N PHE A 491 -12.74 14.22 -25.53
CA PHE A 491 -11.90 13.11 -26.02
C PHE A 491 -11.96 11.93 -25.04
N TYR A 492 -11.69 10.72 -25.52
CA TYR A 492 -11.53 9.55 -24.67
C TYR A 492 -10.08 9.08 -24.62
N ASP A 493 -9.56 8.80 -23.42
CA ASP A 493 -8.22 8.26 -23.23
C ASP A 493 -8.24 6.74 -23.05
N PHE A 494 -7.90 6.03 -24.12
CA PHE A 494 -7.74 4.58 -24.11
C PHE A 494 -6.33 4.14 -23.67
N SER A 495 -5.37 5.06 -23.62
CA SER A 495 -3.94 4.82 -23.31
C SER A 495 -3.63 4.73 -21.80
N ASN A 496 -4.65 4.87 -20.95
CA ASN A 496 -4.56 4.92 -19.48
C ASN A 496 -3.85 6.15 -18.90
N GLN A 497 -3.59 7.20 -19.67
CA GLN A 497 -2.87 8.41 -19.23
C GLN A 497 -3.80 9.51 -18.71
N GLY A 498 -4.67 9.17 -17.75
CA GLY A 498 -5.80 10.00 -17.32
C GLY A 498 -5.45 11.47 -16.95
N ALA A 499 -4.20 11.76 -16.56
CA ALA A 499 -3.76 13.15 -16.32
C ALA A 499 -3.98 14.10 -17.53
N TYR A 500 -4.10 13.59 -18.76
CA TYR A 500 -4.43 14.42 -19.93
C TYR A 500 -5.77 15.15 -19.78
N TYR A 501 -6.77 14.58 -19.08
CA TYR A 501 -8.04 15.29 -18.81
C TYR A 501 -7.81 16.56 -17.99
N PHE A 502 -6.99 16.46 -16.95
CA PHE A 502 -6.69 17.58 -16.08
C PHE A 502 -5.85 18.65 -16.79
N PHE A 503 -4.82 18.24 -17.55
CA PHE A 503 -3.97 19.20 -18.28
C PHE A 503 -4.64 19.81 -19.51
N SER A 504 -5.64 19.15 -20.09
CA SER A 504 -6.48 19.75 -21.15
C SER A 504 -7.63 20.60 -20.60
N GLY A 505 -7.91 20.52 -19.30
CA GLY A 505 -9.08 21.16 -18.69
C GLY A 505 -10.41 20.52 -19.11
N ARG A 506 -10.42 19.27 -19.57
CA ARG A 506 -11.62 18.57 -20.07
C ARG A 506 -12.08 17.49 -19.10
N LEU A 507 -13.38 17.22 -19.09
CA LEU A 507 -13.96 16.11 -18.34
C LEU A 507 -13.80 14.79 -19.10
N PRO A 508 -13.57 13.67 -18.40
CA PRO A 508 -13.68 12.35 -19.03
C PRO A 508 -15.14 12.09 -19.44
N PRO A 509 -15.41 11.53 -20.62
CA PRO A 509 -16.77 11.25 -21.07
C PRO A 509 -17.44 10.12 -20.28
N SER A 510 -16.63 9.26 -19.64
CA SER A 510 -17.07 8.18 -18.78
C SER A 510 -16.35 8.20 -17.44
N ARG A 511 -17.00 7.68 -16.39
CA ARG A 511 -16.36 7.48 -15.08
C ARG A 511 -15.16 6.53 -15.15
N TYR A 512 -15.10 5.67 -16.17
CA TYR A 512 -13.97 4.78 -16.46
C TYR A 512 -12.96 5.50 -17.37
N PHE A 513 -12.32 6.52 -16.80
CA PHE A 513 -11.41 7.42 -17.52
C PHE A 513 -10.06 6.80 -17.91
N GLN A 514 -9.79 5.56 -17.47
CA GLN A 514 -8.71 4.71 -17.95
C GLN A 514 -9.32 3.41 -18.45
N SER A 515 -8.84 2.89 -19.57
CA SER A 515 -9.38 1.67 -20.20
C SER A 515 -9.29 0.47 -19.27
N VAL A 516 -8.24 0.41 -18.45
CA VAL A 516 -8.03 -0.64 -17.44
C VAL A 516 -9.13 -0.71 -16.37
N TYR A 517 -9.87 0.38 -16.12
CA TYR A 517 -10.99 0.36 -15.17
C TYR A 517 -12.28 -0.22 -15.77
N ALA A 518 -12.42 -0.26 -17.10
CA ALA A 518 -13.53 -0.90 -17.80
C ALA A 518 -13.26 -2.41 -17.95
N ALA A 519 -13.17 -3.10 -16.82
CA ALA A 519 -12.67 -4.47 -16.71
C ALA A 519 -13.55 -5.51 -17.42
N THR A 520 -14.88 -5.32 -17.37
CA THR A 520 -15.84 -6.29 -17.89
C THR A 520 -16.47 -5.81 -19.22
N PRO A 521 -16.99 -6.73 -20.06
CA PRO A 521 -17.69 -6.35 -21.28
C PRO A 521 -18.86 -5.38 -21.04
N SER A 522 -19.58 -5.51 -19.92
CA SER A 522 -20.67 -4.59 -19.57
C SER A 522 -20.15 -3.18 -19.26
N GLU A 523 -18.99 -3.06 -18.64
CA GLU A 523 -18.37 -1.75 -18.35
C GLU A 523 -17.76 -1.14 -19.60
N GLN A 524 -17.17 -1.95 -20.47
CA GLN A 524 -16.72 -1.51 -21.78
C GLN A 524 -17.88 -1.00 -22.62
N GLN A 525 -19.04 -1.67 -22.58
CA GLN A 525 -20.26 -1.19 -23.23
C GLN A 525 -20.73 0.14 -22.62
N GLN A 526 -20.69 0.30 -21.30
CA GLN A 526 -21.01 1.58 -20.67
C GLN A 526 -20.09 2.70 -21.18
N VAL A 527 -18.78 2.44 -21.31
CA VAL A 527 -17.84 3.43 -21.90
C VAL A 527 -18.22 3.78 -23.33
N ILE A 528 -18.61 2.80 -24.15
CA ILE A 528 -19.08 3.05 -25.53
C ILE A 528 -20.30 3.97 -25.52
N ASP A 529 -21.31 3.66 -24.70
CA ASP A 529 -22.54 4.44 -24.61
C ASP A 529 -22.26 5.88 -24.11
N ASP A 530 -21.32 6.03 -23.18
CA ASP A 530 -20.87 7.33 -22.66
C ASP A 530 -20.12 8.14 -23.74
N ILE A 531 -19.23 7.51 -24.52
CA ILE A 531 -18.52 8.11 -25.65
C ILE A 531 -19.48 8.61 -26.73
N GLU A 532 -20.53 7.83 -27.04
CA GLU A 532 -21.56 8.19 -28.01
C GLU A 532 -22.39 9.37 -27.52
N ARG A 533 -22.84 9.32 -26.26
CA ARG A 533 -23.65 10.38 -25.64
C ARG A 533 -22.90 11.70 -25.54
N ALA A 534 -21.61 11.65 -25.20
CA ALA A 534 -20.75 12.83 -25.13
C ALA A 534 -20.27 13.31 -26.51
N ALA A 535 -20.72 12.66 -27.60
CA ALA A 535 -20.33 12.97 -28.98
C ALA A 535 -18.80 13.11 -29.15
N VAL A 536 -18.05 12.21 -28.52
CA VAL A 536 -16.58 12.21 -28.56
C VAL A 536 -16.10 12.09 -30.00
N SER A 537 -15.24 13.02 -30.40
CA SER A 537 -14.67 13.10 -31.75
C SER A 537 -13.24 12.59 -31.84
N VAL A 538 -12.54 12.49 -30.70
CA VAL A 538 -11.12 12.09 -30.62
C VAL A 538 -10.90 11.03 -29.55
N VAL A 539 -10.02 10.08 -29.85
CA VAL A 539 -9.58 9.04 -28.94
C VAL A 539 -8.05 9.04 -28.89
N LEU A 540 -7.47 9.18 -27.70
CA LEU A 540 -6.06 8.89 -27.47
C LEU A 540 -5.92 7.38 -27.35
N LEU A 541 -5.42 6.73 -28.42
CA LEU A 541 -5.36 5.27 -28.51
C LEU A 541 -4.13 4.72 -27.81
N GLU A 542 -2.97 5.31 -28.09
CA GLU A 542 -1.67 4.91 -27.56
C GLU A 542 -0.93 6.18 -27.15
N SER A 543 -0.20 6.13 -26.04
CA SER A 543 0.59 7.24 -25.52
C SER A 543 2.08 7.12 -25.85
N GLY A 544 2.53 5.94 -26.28
CA GLY A 544 3.94 5.57 -26.40
C GLY A 544 4.57 5.20 -25.05
N SER A 545 3.75 5.04 -24.00
CA SER A 545 4.22 4.74 -22.65
C SER A 545 4.09 3.25 -22.33
N PRO A 546 4.78 2.77 -21.27
CA PRO A 546 4.56 1.42 -20.76
C PRO A 546 3.11 1.13 -20.33
N PHE A 547 2.29 2.16 -20.08
CA PHE A 547 0.89 2.01 -19.66
C PHE A 547 -0.09 1.75 -20.80
N ASP A 548 0.37 1.78 -22.05
CA ASP A 548 -0.38 1.22 -23.19
C ASP A 548 -0.48 -0.31 -23.10
N ARG A 549 0.40 -0.92 -22.30
CA ARG A 549 0.53 -2.36 -22.09
C ARG A 549 0.77 -2.72 -20.62
N ILE A 550 -0.19 -2.37 -19.76
CA ILE A 550 -0.10 -2.68 -18.33
C ILE A 550 0.14 -4.18 -18.15
N ASP A 551 1.16 -4.51 -17.36
CA ASP A 551 1.63 -5.88 -17.11
C ASP A 551 2.02 -6.68 -18.37
N GLY A 552 2.41 -5.99 -19.44
CA GLY A 552 2.76 -6.61 -20.71
C GLY A 552 1.57 -6.99 -21.59
N VAL A 553 0.35 -6.62 -21.18
CA VAL A 553 -0.89 -6.91 -21.92
C VAL A 553 -1.40 -5.64 -22.58
N GLU A 554 -1.55 -5.68 -23.89
CA GLU A 554 -2.02 -4.53 -24.68
C GLU A 554 -3.44 -4.12 -24.25
N ASN A 555 -3.72 -2.81 -24.24
CA ASN A 555 -5.07 -2.32 -23.95
C ASN A 555 -6.11 -2.88 -24.93
N ALA A 556 -5.73 -3.13 -26.18
CA ALA A 556 -6.59 -3.75 -27.18
C ALA A 556 -7.06 -5.17 -26.80
N GLU A 557 -6.26 -5.89 -26.01
CA GLU A 557 -6.61 -7.21 -25.49
C GLU A 557 -7.45 -7.08 -24.21
N ARG A 558 -7.02 -6.24 -23.26
CA ARG A 558 -7.73 -6.00 -21.99
C ARG A 558 -9.15 -5.47 -22.20
N ALA A 559 -9.30 -4.55 -23.14
CA ALA A 559 -10.55 -3.87 -23.43
C ALA A 559 -11.03 -4.14 -24.87
N ALA A 560 -11.06 -5.42 -25.27
CA ALA A 560 -11.32 -5.84 -26.63
C ALA A 560 -12.65 -5.36 -27.24
N VAL A 561 -13.72 -5.28 -26.43
CA VAL A 561 -15.04 -4.79 -26.90
C VAL A 561 -14.94 -3.31 -27.22
N LEU A 562 -14.37 -2.53 -26.29
CA LEU A 562 -14.15 -1.10 -26.46
C LEU A 562 -13.19 -0.83 -27.62
N TYR A 563 -12.04 -1.51 -27.70
CA TYR A 563 -11.07 -1.35 -28.79
C TYR A 563 -11.71 -1.61 -30.16
N SER A 564 -12.49 -2.69 -30.30
CA SER A 564 -13.18 -3.02 -31.55
C SER A 564 -14.16 -1.94 -31.97
N TYR A 565 -14.87 -1.34 -31.02
CA TYR A 565 -15.73 -0.19 -31.27
C TYR A 565 -14.93 1.03 -31.73
N LEU A 566 -13.92 1.44 -30.96
CA LEU A 566 -13.07 2.60 -31.28
C LEU A 566 -12.43 2.44 -32.66
N ALA A 567 -12.05 1.21 -33.02
CA ALA A 567 -11.43 0.92 -34.30
C ALA A 567 -12.35 1.08 -35.51
N ARG A 568 -13.67 0.89 -35.33
CA ARG A 568 -14.67 1.08 -36.38
C ARG A 568 -15.19 2.51 -36.42
N SER A 569 -15.47 3.09 -35.25
CA SER A 569 -16.16 4.38 -35.13
C SER A 569 -15.24 5.60 -35.31
N PHE A 570 -13.92 5.42 -35.19
CA PHE A 570 -12.92 6.48 -35.38
C PHE A 570 -11.91 6.04 -36.45
N PRO A 571 -12.27 6.01 -37.74
CA PRO A 571 -11.42 5.46 -38.80
C PRO A 571 -10.16 6.28 -39.08
N GLY A 572 -10.20 7.59 -38.82
CA GLY A 572 -9.04 8.47 -38.92
C GLY A 572 -7.97 8.07 -37.91
N ARG A 573 -6.69 8.09 -38.33
CA ARG A 573 -5.54 7.82 -37.46
C ARG A 573 -4.44 8.84 -37.72
N ARG A 574 -3.87 9.40 -36.65
CA ARG A 574 -2.71 10.27 -36.75
C ARG A 574 -1.72 10.01 -35.61
N LYS A 575 -0.43 10.08 -35.93
CA LYS A 575 0.64 10.05 -34.95
C LYS A 575 0.98 11.47 -34.51
N CYS A 576 1.09 11.68 -33.20
CA CYS A 576 1.33 12.96 -32.54
C CYS A 576 2.47 12.79 -31.54
N GLY A 577 3.70 12.97 -32.02
CA GLY A 577 4.89 12.54 -31.28
C GLY A 577 4.91 11.01 -31.16
N ASP A 578 5.01 10.50 -29.94
CA ASP A 578 4.96 9.06 -29.65
C ASP A 578 3.53 8.51 -29.53
N ALA A 579 2.54 9.39 -29.42
CA ALA A 579 1.14 9.00 -29.26
C ALA A 579 0.44 8.72 -30.60
N THR A 580 -0.53 7.82 -30.56
CA THR A 580 -1.49 7.59 -31.64
C THR A 580 -2.85 8.12 -31.22
N ILE A 581 -3.45 8.99 -32.01
CA ILE A 581 -4.85 9.40 -31.87
C ILE A 581 -5.71 8.84 -33.00
N ARG A 582 -6.98 8.59 -32.69
CA ARG A 582 -8.03 8.28 -33.67
C ARG A 582 -9.11 9.36 -33.65
N PHE A 583 -9.71 9.63 -34.80
CA PHE A 583 -10.76 10.64 -34.96
C PHE A 583 -11.84 10.16 -35.93
N ARG A 584 -13.04 10.74 -35.80
CA ARG A 584 -14.19 10.43 -36.65
C ARG A 584 -14.02 10.91 -38.08
#